data_AF-A0A5M9ZFG5-F1
#
_entry.id   AF-A0A5M9ZFG5-F1
#
_cell.length_a   1.000
_cell.length_b   1.000
_cell.length_c   1.000
_cell.angle_alpha   90.00
_cell.angle_beta   90.00
_cell.angle_gamma   90.00
#
_symmetry.space_group_name_H-M   'P 1'
#
loop_
_entity.id
_entity.type
_entity.pdbx_description
1 polymer ?
#
loop_
_entity_poly.entity_id
_entity_poly.type
_entity_poly.pdbx_seq_one_letter_code
_entity_poly.pdbx_strand_id
1 'polypeptide(L)'
;MVLAAILGITGIALPSTAFAGGPNYGRTWESSIGGIKVNGYVQIQASYNDGGRHARRGYQRFTRQAGPSLDTGRLYTSAASYSGDTQVRSRTDSVWDSVLWGDKYVTHYYWGVEYF
;
A
#
# COMPACT_ATOMS: atom_id res chain seq x y z
N MET A 1 10.81 44.46 -15.65
CA MET A 1 11.12 43.02 -15.73
C MET A 1 11.67 42.67 -14.35
N VAL A 2 10.96 41.93 -13.50
CA VAL A 2 10.96 40.46 -13.46
C VAL A 2 9.60 39.99 -12.95
N LEU A 3 8.95 39.10 -13.71
CA LEU A 3 7.74 38.39 -13.30
C LEU A 3 8.19 37.13 -12.56
N ALA A 4 7.89 37.02 -11.26
CA ALA A 4 8.19 35.82 -10.47
C ALA A 4 7.14 34.74 -10.77
N ALA A 5 7.53 33.74 -11.57
CA ALA A 5 6.73 32.55 -11.80
C ALA A 5 6.82 31.64 -10.57
N ILE A 6 5.77 31.64 -9.74
CA ILE A 6 5.59 30.64 -8.68
C ILE A 6 5.21 29.33 -9.40
N LEU A 7 6.19 28.44 -9.57
CA LEU A 7 5.94 27.10 -10.06
C LEU A 7 5.20 26.32 -8.96
N GLY A 8 3.88 26.24 -9.06
CA GLY A 8 3.08 25.34 -8.25
C GLY A 8 3.52 23.91 -8.50
N ILE A 9 4.03 23.25 -7.45
CA ILE A 9 4.31 21.82 -7.49
C ILE A 9 2.94 21.13 -7.54
N THR A 10 2.49 20.87 -8.76
CA THR A 10 1.39 19.96 -9.02
C THR A 10 1.86 18.59 -8.59
N GLY A 11 1.34 18.12 -7.44
CA GLY A 11 1.50 16.74 -7.03
C GLY A 11 0.93 15.87 -8.15
N ILE A 12 1.81 15.26 -8.94
CA ILE A 12 1.41 14.23 -9.89
C ILE A 12 1.00 13.05 -9.02
N ALA A 13 -0.30 12.96 -8.74
CA ALA A 13 -0.90 11.70 -8.31
C ALA A 13 -0.65 10.74 -9.47
N LEU A 14 0.43 9.96 -9.39
CA LEU A 14 0.61 8.82 -10.27
C LEU A 14 -0.62 7.95 -10.07
N PRO A 15 -1.44 7.69 -11.11
CA PRO A 15 -2.58 6.81 -10.97
C PRO A 15 -2.04 5.44 -10.55
N SER A 16 -2.28 5.05 -9.31
CA SER A 16 -2.17 3.66 -8.92
C SER A 16 -3.22 2.94 -9.78
N THR A 17 -2.77 2.21 -10.78
CA THR A 17 -3.61 1.32 -11.58
C THR A 17 -4.01 0.13 -10.71
N ALA A 18 -4.82 0.38 -9.71
CA ALA A 18 -5.61 -0.66 -9.07
C ALA A 18 -6.85 -0.87 -9.94
N PHE A 19 -6.76 -1.79 -10.90
CA PHE A 19 -7.97 -2.45 -11.41
C PHE A 19 -8.54 -3.29 -10.25
N ALA A 20 -9.13 -2.63 -9.25
CA ALA A 20 -9.81 -3.27 -8.13
C ALA A 20 -11.24 -3.64 -8.57
N GLY A 21 -11.35 -4.66 -9.42
CA GLY A 21 -12.64 -5.27 -9.75
C GLY A 21 -13.14 -6.27 -8.71
N GLY A 22 -12.37 -6.52 -7.65
CA GLY A 22 -12.61 -7.65 -6.74
C GLY A 22 -12.17 -7.42 -5.28
N PRO A 23 -12.55 -8.35 -4.39
CA PRO A 23 -12.27 -8.29 -2.94
C PRO A 23 -10.79 -8.46 -2.58
N ASN A 24 -9.93 -8.78 -3.55
CA ASN A 24 -8.48 -8.84 -3.39
C ASN A 24 -7.87 -7.49 -3.78
N TYR A 25 -7.49 -6.66 -2.79
CA TYR A 25 -6.91 -5.35 -3.08
C TYR A 25 -6.02 -4.86 -1.94
N GLY A 26 -5.18 -3.87 -2.24
CA GLY A 26 -4.46 -3.09 -1.26
C GLY A 26 -4.62 -1.60 -1.51
N ARG A 27 -4.58 -0.80 -0.45
CA ARG A 27 -4.65 0.68 -0.51
C ARG A 27 -3.75 1.32 0.54
N THR A 28 -3.35 2.56 0.27
CA THR A 28 -2.55 3.39 1.18
C THR A 28 -3.22 4.75 1.38
N TRP A 29 -3.00 5.36 2.55
CA TRP A 29 -3.42 6.73 2.84
C TRP A 29 -2.57 7.34 3.95
N GLU A 30 -2.48 8.67 3.94
CA GLU A 30 -1.79 9.43 4.97
C GLU A 30 -2.74 9.82 6.09
N SER A 31 -2.25 9.84 7.33
CA SER A 31 -2.96 10.39 8.48
C SER A 31 -2.02 11.24 9.32
N SER A 32 -2.53 12.36 9.86
CA SER A 32 -1.71 13.40 10.49
C SER A 32 -1.83 13.46 12.01
N ILE A 33 -2.42 12.44 12.64
CA ILE A 33 -2.62 12.41 14.10
C ILE A 33 -1.28 12.11 14.79
N GLY A 34 -0.66 13.16 15.36
CA GLY A 34 0.62 13.09 16.07
C GLY A 34 1.86 13.11 15.16
N GLY A 35 1.71 13.51 13.90
CA GLY A 35 2.73 13.48 12.84
C GLY A 35 2.20 12.77 11.59
N ILE A 36 2.95 12.81 10.48
CA ILE A 36 2.54 12.15 9.22
C ILE A 36 2.80 10.65 9.35
N LYS A 37 1.73 9.86 9.30
CA LYS A 37 1.78 8.40 9.20
C LYS A 37 1.31 7.98 7.82
N VAL A 38 2.02 7.01 7.24
CA VAL A 38 1.55 6.27 6.08
C VAL A 38 0.90 4.99 6.57
N ASN A 39 -0.36 4.80 6.19
CA ASN A 39 -1.17 3.65 6.57
C ASN A 39 -1.38 2.77 5.34
N GLY A 40 -1.32 1.47 5.53
CA GLY A 40 -1.55 0.48 4.50
C GLY A 40 -2.64 -0.49 4.92
N TYR A 41 -3.44 -0.91 3.96
CA TYR A 41 -4.44 -1.95 4.09
C TYR A 41 -4.32 -2.93 2.94
N VAL A 42 -4.27 -4.22 3.24
CA VAL A 42 -4.38 -5.30 2.26
C VAL A 42 -5.51 -6.25 2.66
N GLN A 43 -6.26 -6.71 1.68
CA GLN A 43 -7.37 -7.65 1.85
C GLN A 43 -7.36 -8.70 0.74
N ILE A 44 -7.72 -9.92 1.11
CA ILE A 44 -8.04 -11.00 0.18
C ILE A 44 -9.30 -11.75 0.61
N GLN A 45 -9.94 -12.40 -0.35
CA GLN A 45 -10.98 -13.40 -0.14
C GLN A 45 -10.68 -14.58 -1.07
N ALA A 46 -10.37 -15.74 -0.49
CA ALA A 46 -9.89 -16.89 -1.26
C ALA A 46 -10.94 -17.40 -2.26
N SER A 47 -12.21 -17.42 -1.87
CA SER A 47 -13.34 -17.85 -2.71
C SER A 47 -13.55 -17.00 -3.96
N TYR A 48 -12.94 -15.81 -4.06
CA TYR A 48 -13.05 -14.98 -5.24
C TYR A 48 -12.19 -15.51 -6.39
N ASN A 49 -12.80 -15.64 -7.57
CA ASN A 49 -12.12 -16.03 -8.80
C ASN A 49 -11.40 -14.82 -9.40
N ASP A 50 -10.11 -14.72 -9.14
CA ASP A 50 -9.23 -13.66 -9.58
C ASP A 50 -8.48 -14.07 -10.87
N GLY A 51 -9.22 -14.09 -11.98
CA GLY A 51 -8.68 -14.46 -13.29
C GLY A 51 -8.26 -15.93 -13.39
N GLY A 52 -9.02 -16.84 -12.78
CA GLY A 52 -8.73 -18.28 -12.74
C GLY A 52 -7.87 -18.72 -11.56
N ARG A 53 -7.52 -17.78 -10.66
CA ARG A 53 -6.69 -18.05 -9.48
C ARG A 53 -7.42 -17.67 -8.20
N HIS A 54 -7.01 -18.27 -7.09
CA HIS A 54 -7.58 -18.04 -5.77
C HIS A 54 -6.51 -17.56 -4.80
N ALA A 55 -6.78 -16.44 -4.13
CA ALA A 55 -5.84 -15.83 -3.20
C ALA A 55 -5.69 -16.67 -1.93
N ARG A 56 -4.47 -17.06 -1.58
CA ARG A 56 -4.16 -17.75 -0.33
C ARG A 56 -3.88 -16.76 0.81
N ARG A 57 -3.10 -15.71 0.56
CA ARG A 57 -2.82 -14.63 1.51
C ARG A 57 -2.42 -13.35 0.79
N GLY A 58 -2.74 -12.21 1.38
CA GLY A 58 -2.25 -10.91 0.93
C GLY A 58 -0.99 -10.52 1.69
N TYR A 59 -0.18 -9.64 1.10
CA TYR A 59 0.90 -8.97 1.82
C TYR A 59 0.92 -7.48 1.51
N GLN A 60 1.46 -6.72 2.46
CA GLN A 60 1.84 -5.32 2.28
C GLN A 60 3.27 -5.07 2.74
N ARG A 61 3.89 -4.01 2.24
CA ARG A 61 5.26 -3.59 2.61
C ARG A 61 5.40 -2.09 2.49
N PHE A 62 6.12 -1.50 3.43
CA PHE A 62 6.53 -0.10 3.38
C PHE A 62 8.04 -0.02 3.20
N THR A 63 8.49 0.81 2.27
CA THR A 63 9.93 1.08 2.09
C THR A 63 10.22 2.56 1.97
N ARG A 64 11.37 2.99 2.48
CA ARG A 64 11.92 4.34 2.27
C ARG A 64 13.44 4.26 2.14
N GLN A 65 13.97 4.94 1.14
CA GLN A 65 15.39 4.84 0.77
C GLN A 65 16.32 5.63 1.72
N ALA A 66 15.92 6.82 2.16
CA ALA A 66 16.76 7.74 2.94
C ALA A 66 15.99 8.40 4.10
N GLY A 67 16.73 9.08 4.99
CA GLY A 67 16.22 9.53 6.29
C GLY A 67 16.33 8.39 7.31
N PRO A 68 15.40 8.28 8.28
CA PRO A 68 15.27 7.03 9.04
C PRO A 68 14.91 5.93 8.04
N SER A 69 15.85 5.07 7.68
CA SER A 69 15.61 3.98 6.72
C SER A 69 14.44 3.12 7.21
N LEU A 70 13.57 2.72 6.27
CA LEU A 70 12.42 1.89 6.57
C LEU A 70 12.32 0.80 5.53
N ASP A 71 12.23 -0.44 6.00
CA ASP A 71 11.81 -1.59 5.22
C ASP A 71 11.14 -2.58 6.15
N THR A 72 9.83 -2.75 6.04
CA THR A 72 9.06 -3.63 6.91
C THR A 72 9.16 -5.11 6.52
N GLY A 73 9.79 -5.42 5.38
CA GLY A 73 9.56 -6.71 4.72
C GLY A 73 8.08 -6.91 4.35
N ARG A 74 7.71 -8.14 3.98
CA ARG A 74 6.33 -8.50 3.65
C ARG A 74 5.53 -8.79 4.93
N LEU A 75 4.53 -7.96 5.18
CA LEU A 75 3.56 -8.10 6.27
C LEU A 75 2.31 -8.81 5.73
N TYR A 76 2.11 -10.06 6.14
CA TYR A 76 1.08 -10.93 5.60
C TYR A 76 -0.23 -10.87 6.37
N THR A 77 -1.35 -11.02 5.67
CA THR A 77 -2.64 -11.43 6.26
C THR A 77 -2.53 -12.85 6.84
N SER A 78 -3.55 -13.29 7.57
CA SER A 78 -3.74 -14.73 7.78
C SER A 78 -3.83 -15.46 6.42
N ALA A 79 -3.49 -16.74 6.41
CA ALA A 79 -3.60 -17.57 5.22
C ALA A 79 -4.96 -18.30 5.18
N ALA A 80 -5.53 -18.43 3.99
CA ALA A 80 -6.61 -19.36 3.71
C ALA A 80 -6.04 -20.78 3.58
N SER A 81 -6.79 -21.76 4.06
CA SER A 81 -6.39 -23.17 3.99
C SER A 81 -6.86 -23.83 2.68
N TYR A 82 -7.82 -23.24 1.98
CA TYR A 82 -8.38 -23.76 0.72
C TYR A 82 -8.99 -22.63 -0.13
N SER A 83 -9.16 -22.87 -1.44
CA SER A 83 -9.61 -21.87 -2.42
C SER A 83 -11.07 -21.47 -2.30
N GLY A 84 -11.92 -22.28 -1.66
CA GLY A 84 -13.35 -21.98 -1.45
C GLY A 84 -13.63 -21.16 -0.20
N ASP A 85 -12.61 -20.68 0.50
CA ASP A 85 -12.78 -19.99 1.78
C ASP A 85 -13.37 -18.59 1.58
N THR A 86 -14.58 -18.39 2.11
CA THR A 86 -15.36 -17.16 1.94
C THR A 86 -14.98 -16.06 2.93
N GLN A 87 -14.12 -16.34 3.91
CA GLN A 87 -13.70 -15.37 4.91
C GLN A 87 -12.78 -14.32 4.27
N VAL A 88 -13.16 -13.05 4.45
CA VAL A 88 -12.31 -11.91 4.14
C VAL A 88 -11.15 -11.87 5.14
N ARG A 89 -9.93 -11.92 4.62
CA ARG A 89 -8.69 -11.84 5.40
C ARG A 89 -8.02 -10.52 5.08
N SER A 90 -7.82 -9.70 6.09
CA SER A 90 -7.22 -8.39 5.91
C SER A 90 -6.17 -8.08 6.96
N ARG A 91 -5.39 -7.04 6.67
CA ARG A 91 -4.36 -6.53 7.55
C ARG A 91 -4.21 -5.03 7.35
N THR A 92 -4.04 -4.30 8.46
CA THR A 92 -3.76 -2.87 8.48
C THR A 92 -2.48 -2.65 9.28
N ASP A 93 -1.55 -1.88 8.74
CA ASP A 93 -0.35 -1.45 9.47
C ASP A 93 -0.06 0.03 9.16
N SER A 94 0.69 0.69 10.04
CA SER A 94 1.08 2.10 9.87
C SER A 94 2.55 2.29 10.19
N VAL A 95 3.19 3.20 9.46
CA VAL A 95 4.59 3.60 9.66
C VAL A 95 4.69 5.12 9.73
N TRP A 96 5.68 5.63 10.46
CA TRP A 96 5.96 7.05 10.48
C TRP A 96 6.62 7.49 9.17
N ASP A 97 6.06 8.52 8.56
CA ASP A 97 6.66 9.11 7.38
C ASP A 97 7.87 9.98 7.74
N SER A 98 8.63 10.37 6.72
CA SER A 98 9.80 11.21 6.90
C SER A 98 9.37 12.67 7.04
N VAL A 99 9.97 13.38 7.98
CA VAL A 99 9.86 14.84 8.08
C VAL A 99 10.74 15.57 7.04
N LEU A 100 11.58 14.81 6.32
CA LEU A 100 12.50 15.33 5.30
C LEU A 100 11.85 15.29 3.91
N TRP A 101 12.17 16.29 3.11
CA TRP A 101 11.54 16.56 1.81
C TRP A 101 12.35 15.98 0.64
N GLY A 102 11.66 15.41 -0.36
CA GLY A 102 12.23 14.87 -1.59
C GLY A 102 12.03 13.36 -1.74
N ASP A 103 12.07 12.86 -2.98
CA ASP A 103 11.62 11.51 -3.35
C ASP A 103 12.28 10.38 -2.54
N LYS A 104 13.57 10.49 -2.24
CA LYS A 104 14.30 9.49 -1.44
C LYS A 104 13.76 9.33 -0.01
N TYR A 105 13.01 10.31 0.49
CA TYR A 105 12.41 10.31 1.82
C TYR A 105 10.92 9.92 1.81
N VAL A 106 10.34 9.72 0.63
CA VAL A 106 8.94 9.28 0.50
C VAL A 106 8.83 7.84 0.95
N THR A 107 7.80 7.55 1.74
CA THR A 107 7.45 6.19 2.09
C THR A 107 6.60 5.57 0.98
N HIS A 108 7.13 4.52 0.36
CA HIS A 108 6.43 3.78 -0.68
C HIS A 108 5.65 2.61 -0.09
N TYR A 109 4.41 2.44 -0.57
CA TYR A 109 3.53 1.33 -0.22
C TYR A 109 3.47 0.31 -1.36
N TYR A 110 3.68 -0.95 -1.02
CA TYR A 110 3.53 -2.07 -1.94
C TYR A 110 2.56 -3.08 -1.35
N TRP A 111 1.79 -3.73 -2.21
CA TRP A 111 0.96 -4.87 -1.83
C TRP A 111 0.99 -5.94 -2.92
N GLY A 112 0.55 -7.13 -2.56
CA GLY A 112 0.38 -8.22 -3.50
C GLY A 112 -0.36 -9.40 -2.89
N VAL A 113 -0.54 -10.43 -3.70
CA VAL A 113 -1.28 -11.64 -3.35
C VAL A 113 -0.42 -12.86 -3.66
N GLU A 114 -0.38 -13.79 -2.73
CA GLU A 114 0.09 -15.15 -2.98
C GLU A 114 -1.12 -16.04 -3.24
N TYR A 115 -1.12 -16.72 -4.37
CA TYR A 115 -2.18 -17.64 -4.79
C TYR A 115 -1.90 -19.06 -4.28
N PHE A 116 -2.91 -19.92 -4.32
CA PHE A 116 -2.75 -21.37 -4.11
C PHE A 116 -1.89 -22.03 -5.19
#